data_AF-A0A3Q8UYC6-F1
#
_entry.id   AF-A0A3Q8UYC6-F1
#
_cell.length_a   1.000
_cell.length_b   1.000
_cell.length_c   1.000
_cell.angle_alpha   90.00
_cell.angle_beta   90.00
_cell.angle_gamma   90.00
#
_symmetry.space_group_name_H-M   'P 1'
#
loop_
_entity.id
_entity.type
_entity.pdbx_description
1 polymer ?
#
loop_
_entity_poly.entity_id
_entity_poly.type
_entity_poly.pdbx_seq_one_letter_code
_entity_poly.pdbx_strand_id
1 'polypeptide(L)'
;MPAYVSRPHTVFGDHKVTTGDIADDIRAHHPGHPRLGAILRVVRGCGVDTRHFSRPIDAPTVSGPAGIEDRAGAAFADALSMAERAATAALHASGLAGEDIDAIVTAHCTGWALPNLDVGLMDRLALRPTARHLALTTLACAGGAQALIRAADMVAARPGSKVLVVAAEVISSVYNHNDTSIESMIYKALFGDSAAATIVTGTPLGPGIAIEDSLEYVLPDSLDRYRGRIAPDGFHFDSTKKALSAADDVLPTVLDWLGPYRADFAVVHPGSPRIIQDTAAALGLDAHAARHSTATLAAEGNLGGVSVFRVLERTHDEPPADHARGVAVAYGPGFTTAALRCHWQS
;
A
#
# COMPACT_ATOMS: atom_id res chain seq x y z
N MET A 1 25.46 -5.87 -4.30
CA MET A 1 25.51 -4.56 -3.62
C MET A 1 24.10 -4.24 -3.18
N PRO A 2 23.87 -3.78 -1.94
CA PRO A 2 22.53 -3.47 -1.47
C PRO A 2 21.94 -2.31 -2.28
N ALA A 3 20.61 -2.28 -2.39
CA ALA A 3 19.87 -1.16 -2.97
C ALA A 3 19.35 -0.27 -1.83
N TYR A 4 19.66 1.03 -1.87
CA TYR A 4 19.29 1.98 -0.84
C TYR A 4 18.00 2.67 -1.22
N VAL A 5 17.06 2.71 -0.28
CA VAL A 5 15.74 3.35 -0.42
C VAL A 5 15.74 4.63 0.40
N SER A 6 15.60 5.76 -0.27
CA SER A 6 15.46 7.08 0.37
C SER A 6 14.11 7.22 1.08
N ARG A 7 13.97 8.27 1.90
CA ARG A 7 12.70 8.58 2.59
C ARG A 7 11.53 8.60 1.61
N PRO A 8 10.50 7.76 1.77
CA PRO A 8 9.29 7.88 0.99
C PRO A 8 8.52 9.14 1.35
N HIS A 9 7.84 9.73 0.38
CA HIS A 9 6.97 10.89 0.55
C HIS A 9 5.54 10.50 0.23
N THR A 10 4.66 10.55 1.23
CA THR A 10 3.25 10.19 1.07
C THR A 10 2.37 11.42 0.83
N VAL A 11 1.42 11.29 -0.10
CA VAL A 11 0.34 12.25 -0.36
C VAL A 11 -0.98 11.53 -0.14
N PHE A 12 -1.88 12.14 0.63
CA PHE A 12 -3.22 11.61 0.90
C PHE A 12 -4.27 12.31 0.06
N GLY A 13 -5.44 11.69 -0.05
CA GLY A 13 -6.64 12.36 -0.52
C GLY A 13 -7.02 13.57 0.37
N ASP A 14 -7.69 14.56 -0.23
CA ASP A 14 -7.94 15.84 0.43
C ASP A 14 -9.10 15.78 1.44
N HIS A 15 -9.92 14.72 1.41
CA HIS A 15 -11.11 14.59 2.24
C HIS A 15 -10.87 13.63 3.40
N LYS A 16 -10.69 14.15 4.62
CA LYS A 16 -10.60 13.33 5.82
C LYS A 16 -11.98 12.77 6.18
N VAL A 17 -12.06 11.46 6.35
CA VAL A 17 -13.28 10.70 6.69
C VAL A 17 -13.03 9.89 7.96
N THR A 18 -13.87 10.05 8.96
CA THR A 18 -13.78 9.31 10.22
C THR A 18 -14.51 7.97 10.12
N THR A 19 -14.15 7.01 10.98
CA THR A 19 -14.95 5.78 11.13
C THR A 19 -16.39 6.07 11.60
N GLY A 20 -16.63 7.22 12.25
CA GLY A 20 -17.97 7.72 12.54
C GLY A 20 -18.77 8.04 11.28
N ASP A 21 -18.17 8.78 10.35
CA ASP A 21 -18.81 9.15 9.07
C ASP A 21 -19.18 7.90 8.25
N ILE A 22 -18.27 6.92 8.18
CA ILE A 22 -18.55 5.62 7.52
C ILE A 22 -19.73 4.91 8.20
N ALA A 23 -19.76 4.89 9.54
CA ALA A 23 -20.83 4.26 10.28
C ALA A 23 -22.18 4.97 10.08
N ASP A 24 -22.18 6.30 9.94
CA ASP A 24 -23.39 7.09 9.70
C ASP A 24 -23.90 6.90 8.26
N ASP A 25 -22.99 6.87 7.27
CA ASP A 25 -23.31 6.57 5.88
C ASP A 25 -23.90 5.15 5.70
N ILE A 26 -23.33 4.14 6.37
CA ILE A 26 -23.89 2.78 6.38
C ILE A 26 -25.30 2.78 6.99
N ARG A 27 -25.54 3.50 8.09
CA ARG A 27 -26.87 3.58 8.71
C ARG A 27 -27.90 4.24 7.80
N ALA A 28 -27.50 5.31 7.12
CA ALA A 28 -28.39 6.07 6.23
C ALA A 28 -28.83 5.22 5.02
N HIS A 29 -27.91 4.45 4.44
CA HIS A 29 -28.20 3.64 3.25
C HIS A 29 -28.77 2.25 3.56
N HIS A 30 -28.58 1.73 4.78
CA HIS A 30 -29.01 0.37 5.18
C HIS A 30 -29.84 0.33 6.48
N PRO A 31 -30.85 1.21 6.67
CA PRO A 31 -31.56 1.34 7.95
C PRO A 31 -32.33 0.08 8.35
N GLY A 32 -32.78 -0.72 7.37
CA GLY A 32 -33.52 -1.96 7.58
C GLY A 32 -32.67 -3.22 7.63
N HIS A 33 -31.34 -3.12 7.55
CA HIS A 33 -30.49 -4.31 7.46
C HIS A 33 -30.52 -5.11 8.78
N PRO A 34 -30.86 -6.42 8.76
CA PRO A 34 -31.11 -7.21 9.98
C PRO A 34 -29.87 -7.35 10.88
N ARG A 35 -28.67 -7.17 10.32
CA ARG A 35 -27.39 -7.25 11.04
C ARG A 35 -26.73 -5.88 11.24
N LEU A 36 -27.45 -4.77 11.06
CA LEU A 36 -26.87 -3.42 11.13
C LEU A 36 -26.06 -3.18 12.42
N GLY A 37 -26.60 -3.55 13.58
CA GLY A 37 -25.87 -3.42 14.85
C GLY A 37 -24.57 -4.23 14.92
N ALA A 38 -24.51 -5.40 14.28
CA ALA A 38 -23.29 -6.20 14.20
C ALA A 38 -22.28 -5.59 13.22
N ILE A 39 -22.75 -5.12 12.06
CA ILE A 39 -21.93 -4.39 11.07
C ILE A 39 -21.26 -3.19 11.71
N LEU A 40 -22.02 -2.34 12.39
CA LEU A 40 -21.48 -1.12 13.01
C LEU A 40 -20.49 -1.41 14.15
N ARG A 41 -20.64 -2.56 14.83
CA ARG A 41 -19.65 -3.00 15.82
C ARG A 41 -18.35 -3.43 15.16
N VAL A 42 -18.43 -4.18 14.06
CA VAL A 42 -17.27 -4.63 13.30
C VAL A 42 -16.54 -3.44 12.66
N VAL A 43 -17.28 -2.51 12.04
CA VAL A 43 -16.74 -1.25 11.48
C VAL A 43 -15.94 -0.47 12.52
N ARG A 44 -16.46 -0.32 13.75
CA ARG A 44 -15.73 0.32 14.85
C ARG A 44 -14.55 -0.49 15.37
N GLY A 45 -14.55 -1.81 15.15
CA GLY A 45 -13.51 -2.74 15.56
C GLY A 45 -12.38 -2.91 14.54
N CYS A 46 -12.41 -2.21 13.40
CA CYS A 46 -11.36 -2.31 12.37
C CYS A 46 -10.01 -1.74 12.82
N GLY A 47 -9.95 -1.00 13.93
CA GLY A 47 -8.73 -0.36 14.42
C GLY A 47 -8.31 0.84 13.57
N VAL A 48 -9.26 1.46 12.86
CA VAL A 48 -9.07 2.72 12.13
C VAL A 48 -9.91 3.81 12.76
N ASP A 49 -9.30 4.96 13.02
CA ASP A 49 -9.98 6.16 13.50
C ASP A 49 -10.39 7.03 12.32
N THR A 50 -9.46 7.26 11.39
CA THR A 50 -9.66 8.12 10.21
C THR A 50 -9.00 7.57 8.96
N ARG A 51 -9.47 8.03 7.80
CA ARG A 51 -8.81 7.86 6.50
C ARG A 51 -8.95 9.13 5.67
N HIS A 52 -8.33 9.11 4.51
CA HIS A 52 -8.43 10.16 3.51
C HIS A 52 -9.03 9.59 2.23
N PHE A 53 -9.97 10.30 1.61
CA PHE A 53 -10.47 10.03 0.27
C PHE A 53 -10.06 11.14 -0.69
N SER A 54 -9.82 10.80 -1.96
CA SER A 54 -9.52 11.79 -3.00
C SER A 54 -10.72 12.66 -3.35
N ARG A 55 -11.93 12.20 -3.00
CA ARG A 55 -13.21 12.89 -3.21
C ARG A 55 -14.09 12.82 -1.96
N PRO A 56 -15.11 13.70 -1.81
CA PRO A 56 -16.07 13.59 -0.71
C PRO A 56 -16.73 12.21 -0.65
N ILE A 57 -17.08 11.75 0.56
CA ILE A 57 -17.72 10.44 0.77
C ILE A 57 -19.00 10.30 -0.07
N ASP A 58 -19.79 11.36 -0.18
CA ASP A 58 -21.06 11.44 -0.91
C ASP A 58 -20.90 11.70 -2.42
N ALA A 59 -19.67 11.72 -2.93
CA ALA A 59 -19.42 11.88 -4.36
C ALA A 59 -20.05 10.73 -5.17
N PRO A 60 -20.54 10.99 -6.40
CA PRO A 60 -21.12 9.96 -7.26
C PRO A 60 -20.22 8.73 -7.46
N THR A 61 -18.90 8.94 -7.49
CA THR A 61 -17.87 7.90 -7.71
C THR A 61 -17.32 7.26 -6.43
N VAL A 62 -17.82 7.67 -5.25
CA VAL A 62 -17.47 7.08 -3.95
C VAL A 62 -18.70 6.36 -3.39
N SER A 63 -19.56 6.97 -2.56
CA SER A 63 -20.78 6.30 -2.07
C SER A 63 -21.98 6.40 -3.02
N GLY A 64 -21.91 7.24 -4.06
CA GLY A 64 -23.01 7.46 -4.99
C GLY A 64 -23.19 6.39 -6.08
N PRO A 65 -24.09 6.64 -7.05
CA PRO A 65 -24.56 5.62 -7.99
C PRO A 65 -23.73 5.49 -9.28
N ALA A 66 -22.57 6.13 -9.39
CA ALA A 66 -21.80 6.10 -10.64
C ALA A 66 -21.38 4.67 -11.01
N GLY A 67 -21.37 4.39 -12.30
CA GLY A 67 -20.95 3.08 -12.82
C GLY A 67 -19.43 2.92 -12.84
N ILE A 68 -18.98 1.73 -13.23
CA ILE A 68 -17.56 1.39 -13.30
C ILE A 68 -16.72 2.33 -14.18
N GLU A 69 -17.27 2.82 -15.30
CA GLU A 69 -16.55 3.72 -16.21
C GLU A 69 -16.14 5.02 -15.52
N ASP A 70 -17.13 5.73 -14.94
CA ASP A 70 -16.90 6.98 -14.24
C ASP A 70 -16.01 6.79 -13.01
N ARG A 71 -16.23 5.70 -12.25
CA ARG A 71 -15.43 5.36 -11.06
C ARG A 71 -13.97 5.11 -11.43
N ALA A 72 -13.71 4.29 -12.45
CA ALA A 72 -12.35 3.95 -12.87
C ALA A 72 -11.63 5.18 -13.45
N GLY A 73 -12.31 5.98 -14.26
CA GLY A 73 -11.75 7.22 -14.82
C GLY A 73 -11.41 8.25 -13.75
N ALA A 74 -12.32 8.48 -12.80
CA ALA A 74 -12.08 9.36 -11.66
C ALA A 74 -10.94 8.87 -10.77
N ALA A 75 -10.95 7.58 -10.40
CA ALA A 75 -9.93 6.98 -9.56
C ALA A 75 -8.53 7.05 -10.19
N PHE A 76 -8.42 6.79 -11.49
CA PHE A 76 -7.13 6.91 -12.18
C PHE A 76 -6.64 8.35 -12.25
N ALA A 77 -7.51 9.32 -12.57
CA ALA A 77 -7.14 10.73 -12.61
C ALA A 77 -6.63 11.25 -11.24
N ASP A 78 -7.34 10.88 -10.18
CA ASP A 78 -6.98 11.23 -8.81
C ASP A 78 -5.67 10.54 -8.39
N ALA A 79 -5.51 9.25 -8.70
CA ALA A 79 -4.27 8.49 -8.42
C ALA A 79 -3.06 9.11 -9.11
N LEU A 80 -3.19 9.46 -10.40
CA LEU A 80 -2.12 10.08 -11.18
C LEU A 80 -1.73 11.46 -10.61
N SER A 81 -2.70 12.26 -10.18
CA SER A 81 -2.42 13.56 -9.53
C SER A 81 -1.69 13.41 -8.20
N MET A 82 -2.13 12.49 -7.33
CA MET A 82 -1.42 12.22 -6.07
C MET A 82 -0.02 11.65 -6.30
N ALA A 83 0.11 10.74 -7.28
CA ALA A 83 1.38 10.12 -7.66
C ALA A 83 2.40 11.16 -8.14
N GLU A 84 1.98 12.11 -8.96
CA GLU A 84 2.81 13.23 -9.43
C GLU A 84 3.31 14.08 -8.28
N ARG A 85 2.41 14.44 -7.33
CA ARG A 85 2.77 15.21 -6.13
C ARG A 85 3.78 14.47 -5.26
N ALA A 86 3.56 13.17 -5.02
CA ALA A 86 4.45 12.33 -4.23
C ALA A 86 5.83 12.18 -4.89
N ALA A 87 5.86 11.90 -6.19
CA ALA A 87 7.10 11.77 -6.96
C ALA A 87 7.88 13.07 -7.02
N THR A 88 7.21 14.20 -7.23
CA THR A 88 7.83 15.53 -7.19
C THR A 88 8.48 15.79 -5.82
N ALA A 89 7.80 15.45 -4.73
CA ALA A 89 8.35 15.61 -3.39
C ALA A 89 9.59 14.73 -3.16
N ALA A 90 9.58 13.47 -3.60
CA ALA A 90 10.72 12.56 -3.49
C ALA A 90 11.93 13.00 -4.32
N LEU A 91 11.69 13.49 -5.55
CA LEU A 91 12.72 14.05 -6.42
C LEU A 91 13.36 15.29 -5.77
N HIS A 92 12.54 16.24 -5.33
CA HIS A 92 13.01 17.47 -4.68
C HIS A 92 13.80 17.18 -3.40
N ALA A 93 13.31 16.28 -2.54
CA ALA A 93 14.01 15.89 -1.31
C ALA A 93 15.36 15.21 -1.57
N SER A 94 15.50 14.57 -2.74
CA SER A 94 16.74 13.92 -3.18
C SER A 94 17.67 14.85 -3.98
N GLY A 95 17.26 16.11 -4.24
CA GLY A 95 17.99 17.05 -5.09
C GLY A 95 18.07 16.60 -6.55
N LEU A 96 17.09 15.85 -7.04
CA LEU A 96 17.02 15.30 -8.39
C LEU A 96 15.91 15.98 -9.20
N ALA A 97 16.09 16.03 -10.51
CA ALA A 97 15.05 16.34 -11.49
C ALA A 97 14.60 15.06 -12.22
N GLY A 98 13.49 15.13 -12.96
CA GLY A 98 12.99 13.99 -13.74
C GLY A 98 14.01 13.46 -14.76
N GLU A 99 14.83 14.33 -15.33
CA GLU A 99 15.87 13.96 -16.29
C GLU A 99 16.99 13.10 -15.69
N ASP A 100 17.17 13.12 -14.35
CA ASP A 100 18.16 12.31 -13.65
C ASP A 100 17.73 10.84 -13.49
N ILE A 101 16.45 10.54 -13.71
CA ILE A 101 15.89 9.21 -13.46
C ILE A 101 16.17 8.25 -14.62
N ASP A 102 16.72 7.07 -14.31
CA ASP A 102 17.05 6.00 -15.27
C ASP A 102 15.90 5.01 -15.44
N ALA A 103 15.07 4.87 -14.42
CA ALA A 103 13.90 4.02 -14.47
C ALA A 103 12.78 4.46 -13.54
N ILE A 104 11.55 4.09 -13.89
CA ILE A 104 10.37 4.23 -13.04
C ILE A 104 9.68 2.87 -12.84
N VAL A 105 9.37 2.54 -11.59
CA VAL A 105 8.53 1.38 -11.23
C VAL A 105 7.27 1.91 -10.56
N THR A 106 6.11 1.59 -11.12
CA THR A 106 4.82 2.00 -10.53
C THR A 106 4.02 0.82 -10.00
N ALA A 107 3.24 1.01 -8.94
CA ALA A 107 2.28 0.05 -8.43
C ALA A 107 0.88 0.68 -8.28
N HIS A 108 -0.13 0.08 -8.89
CA HIS A 108 -1.51 0.56 -8.88
C HIS A 108 -2.52 -0.56 -9.19
N CYS A 109 -3.67 -0.57 -8.52
CA CYS A 109 -4.73 -1.54 -8.82
C CYS A 109 -6.16 -1.01 -8.80
N THR A 110 -6.39 0.24 -8.38
CA THR A 110 -7.74 0.80 -8.18
C THR A 110 -8.29 1.61 -9.36
N GLY A 111 -7.62 1.57 -10.51
CA GLY A 111 -8.04 2.22 -11.75
C GLY A 111 -7.41 1.51 -12.93
N TRP A 112 -8.23 1.16 -13.92
CA TRP A 112 -7.71 0.59 -15.16
C TRP A 112 -7.41 1.71 -16.15
N ALA A 113 -6.20 1.73 -16.69
CA ALA A 113 -5.81 2.67 -17.74
C ALA A 113 -4.67 2.11 -18.59
N LEU A 114 -4.76 2.33 -19.90
CA LEU A 114 -3.68 2.17 -20.88
C LEU A 114 -3.66 3.46 -21.74
N PRO A 115 -2.62 4.32 -21.66
CA PRO A 115 -1.41 4.21 -20.83
C PRO A 115 -1.65 4.29 -19.31
N ASN A 116 -0.72 3.79 -18.49
CA ASN A 116 -0.83 3.73 -17.03
C ASN A 116 0.03 4.81 -16.33
N LEU A 117 0.12 4.76 -15.00
CA LEU A 117 0.83 5.74 -14.16
C LEU A 117 2.27 5.95 -14.59
N ASP A 118 2.98 4.90 -14.97
CA ASP A 118 4.38 4.97 -15.41
C ASP A 118 4.55 5.93 -16.60
N VAL A 119 3.75 5.76 -17.65
CA VAL A 119 3.78 6.63 -18.84
C VAL A 119 3.26 8.03 -18.51
N GLY A 120 2.19 8.14 -17.73
CA GLY A 120 1.64 9.44 -17.33
C GLY A 120 2.61 10.27 -16.49
N LEU A 121 3.37 9.63 -15.60
CA LEU A 121 4.39 10.27 -14.77
C LEU A 121 5.65 10.59 -15.55
N MET A 122 6.03 9.77 -16.54
CA MET A 122 7.16 10.10 -17.42
C MET A 122 6.94 11.44 -18.13
N ASP A 123 5.73 11.68 -18.62
CA ASP A 123 5.33 12.95 -19.24
C ASP A 123 5.30 14.09 -18.21
N ARG A 124 4.53 13.94 -17.13
CA ARG A 124 4.29 14.99 -16.12
C ARG A 124 5.54 15.44 -15.38
N LEU A 125 6.50 14.54 -15.16
CA LEU A 125 7.73 14.82 -14.42
C LEU A 125 8.93 15.07 -15.36
N ALA A 126 8.71 15.12 -16.68
CA ALA A 126 9.76 15.30 -17.69
C ALA A 126 10.92 14.29 -17.55
N LEU A 127 10.59 13.00 -17.37
CA LEU A 127 11.59 11.94 -17.41
C LEU A 127 12.18 11.83 -18.81
N ARG A 128 13.40 11.30 -18.89
CA ARG A 128 14.02 11.01 -20.19
C ARG A 128 13.15 10.02 -20.98
N PRO A 129 12.94 10.23 -22.29
CA PRO A 129 12.24 9.26 -23.14
C PRO A 129 12.89 7.88 -23.21
N THR A 130 14.16 7.78 -22.82
CA THR A 130 14.93 6.53 -22.74
C THR A 130 14.90 5.87 -21.35
N ALA A 131 14.26 6.51 -20.36
CA ALA A 131 14.08 5.93 -19.04
C ALA A 131 13.26 4.63 -19.16
N ARG A 132 13.70 3.60 -18.44
CA ARG A 132 12.99 2.31 -18.42
C ARG A 132 11.74 2.46 -17.56
N HIS A 133 10.65 1.81 -17.92
CA HIS A 133 9.44 1.87 -17.13
C HIS A 133 8.84 0.48 -16.93
N LEU A 134 8.28 0.26 -15.75
CA LEU A 134 7.58 -0.96 -15.37
C LEU A 134 6.33 -0.61 -14.57
N ALA A 135 5.16 -0.82 -15.16
CA ALA A 135 3.89 -0.74 -14.45
C ALA A 135 3.53 -2.10 -13.83
N LEU A 136 3.49 -2.15 -12.51
CA LEU A 136 3.00 -3.28 -11.75
C LEU A 136 1.51 -3.07 -11.46
N THR A 137 0.68 -3.76 -12.23
CA THR A 137 -0.77 -3.68 -12.08
C THR A 137 -1.31 -4.89 -11.31
N THR A 138 -2.45 -4.74 -10.63
CA THR A 138 -3.20 -5.84 -9.98
C THR A 138 -2.53 -6.53 -8.77
N LEU A 139 -1.42 -6.00 -8.26
CA LEU A 139 -0.73 -6.55 -7.07
C LEU A 139 -1.38 -6.15 -5.74
N ALA A 140 -2.20 -5.10 -5.74
CA ALA A 140 -2.86 -4.52 -4.57
C ALA A 140 -1.90 -4.32 -3.39
N CYS A 141 -2.26 -4.78 -2.19
CA CYS A 141 -1.54 -4.53 -0.94
C CYS A 141 -0.07 -5.02 -0.92
N ALA A 142 0.29 -6.02 -1.73
CA ALA A 142 1.69 -6.47 -1.87
C ALA A 142 2.52 -5.59 -2.83
N GLY A 143 1.86 -4.76 -3.62
CA GLY A 143 2.46 -4.02 -4.74
C GLY A 143 3.58 -3.08 -4.34
N GLY A 144 3.53 -2.46 -3.15
CA GLY A 144 4.60 -1.56 -2.71
C GLY A 144 5.91 -2.29 -2.42
N ALA A 145 5.85 -3.44 -1.74
CA ALA A 145 7.03 -4.26 -1.48
C ALA A 145 7.58 -4.85 -2.79
N GLN A 146 6.70 -5.35 -3.68
CA GLN A 146 7.13 -5.86 -4.99
C GLN A 146 7.74 -4.76 -5.87
N ALA A 147 7.25 -3.52 -5.80
CA ALA A 147 7.85 -2.40 -6.51
C ALA A 147 9.28 -2.09 -6.01
N LEU A 148 9.51 -2.16 -4.69
CA LEU A 148 10.86 -2.04 -4.12
C LEU A 148 11.78 -3.18 -4.55
N ILE A 149 11.28 -4.43 -4.59
CA ILE A 149 12.04 -5.58 -5.09
C ILE A 149 12.49 -5.34 -6.54
N ARG A 150 11.55 -4.97 -7.42
CA ARG A 150 11.88 -4.70 -8.82
C ARG A 150 12.85 -3.53 -8.98
N ALA A 151 12.73 -2.48 -8.17
CA ALA A 151 13.68 -1.38 -8.18
C ALA A 151 15.09 -1.83 -7.74
N ALA A 152 15.19 -2.67 -6.71
CA ALA A 152 16.45 -3.26 -6.26
C ALA A 152 17.08 -4.14 -7.36
N ASP A 153 16.28 -4.99 -8.03
CA ASP A 153 16.72 -5.81 -9.16
C ASP A 153 17.30 -4.93 -10.30
N MET A 154 16.63 -3.81 -10.61
CA MET A 154 17.06 -2.88 -11.65
C MET A 154 18.38 -2.19 -11.29
N VAL A 155 18.55 -1.76 -10.04
CA VAL A 155 19.81 -1.18 -9.53
C VAL A 155 20.93 -2.22 -9.53
N ALA A 156 20.66 -3.45 -9.10
CA ALA A 156 21.65 -4.52 -9.10
C ALA A 156 22.13 -4.87 -10.52
N ALA A 157 21.22 -4.90 -11.49
CA ALA A 157 21.54 -5.14 -12.89
C ALA A 157 22.26 -3.97 -13.57
N ARG A 158 22.12 -2.74 -13.04
CA ARG A 158 22.72 -1.51 -13.59
C ARG A 158 23.24 -0.60 -12.48
N PRO A 159 24.46 -0.86 -11.99
CA PRO A 159 25.10 -0.01 -10.99
C PRO A 159 25.12 1.46 -11.42
N GLY A 160 24.73 2.36 -10.52
CA GLY A 160 24.64 3.80 -10.76
C GLY A 160 23.26 4.30 -11.21
N SER A 161 22.33 3.40 -11.55
CA SER A 161 20.96 3.80 -11.91
C SER A 161 20.18 4.39 -10.73
N LYS A 162 19.37 5.42 -11.02
CA LYS A 162 18.37 6.00 -10.12
C LYS A 162 16.98 5.54 -10.54
N VAL A 163 16.31 4.82 -9.64
CA VAL A 163 14.97 4.29 -9.90
C VAL A 163 13.95 5.06 -9.06
N LEU A 164 13.01 5.73 -9.72
CA LEU A 164 11.83 6.30 -9.07
C LEU A 164 10.80 5.20 -8.85
N VAL A 165 10.41 4.97 -7.60
CA VAL A 165 9.36 4.02 -7.24
C VAL A 165 8.14 4.79 -6.80
N VAL A 166 6.97 4.50 -7.39
CA VAL A 166 5.71 5.19 -7.08
C VAL A 166 4.60 4.18 -6.86
N ALA A 167 3.87 4.28 -5.77
CA ALA A 167 2.61 3.56 -5.58
C ALA A 167 1.47 4.57 -5.42
N ALA A 168 0.32 4.31 -6.03
CA ALA A 168 -0.87 5.13 -5.84
C ALA A 168 -2.13 4.27 -5.85
N GLU A 169 -3.02 4.50 -4.90
CA GLU A 169 -4.26 3.76 -4.74
C GLU A 169 -5.39 4.73 -4.35
N VAL A 170 -6.51 4.63 -5.06
CA VAL A 170 -7.78 5.33 -4.80
C VAL A 170 -8.81 4.25 -4.50
N ILE A 171 -8.67 3.65 -3.31
CA ILE A 171 -9.42 2.47 -2.91
C ILE A 171 -10.86 2.86 -2.53
N SER A 172 -11.14 4.12 -2.25
CA SER A 172 -12.52 4.64 -2.11
C SER A 172 -13.39 4.36 -3.34
N SER A 173 -12.80 4.10 -4.50
CA SER A 173 -13.53 3.65 -5.71
C SER A 173 -14.27 2.33 -5.55
N VAL A 174 -13.84 1.48 -4.59
CA VAL A 174 -14.51 0.20 -4.27
C VAL A 174 -15.70 0.37 -3.34
N TYR A 175 -15.89 1.58 -2.80
CA TYR A 175 -17.00 1.90 -1.91
C TYR A 175 -18.33 1.78 -2.66
N ASN A 176 -19.22 0.90 -2.22
CA ASN A 176 -20.53 0.75 -2.83
C ASN A 176 -21.58 0.24 -1.83
N HIS A 177 -22.86 0.52 -2.08
CA HIS A 177 -23.96 0.08 -1.20
C HIS A 177 -24.69 -1.17 -1.68
N ASN A 178 -24.35 -1.70 -2.86
CA ASN A 178 -25.04 -2.85 -3.43
C ASN A 178 -24.64 -4.16 -2.74
N ASP A 179 -23.39 -4.26 -2.28
CA ASP A 179 -22.98 -5.36 -1.41
C ASP A 179 -23.24 -5.04 0.07
N THR A 180 -23.98 -5.95 0.71
CA THR A 180 -24.41 -5.87 2.11
C THR A 180 -23.80 -6.94 3.00
N SER A 181 -22.84 -7.70 2.48
CA SER A 181 -22.02 -8.63 3.27
C SER A 181 -21.26 -7.88 4.38
N ILE A 182 -20.85 -8.61 5.43
CA ILE A 182 -20.07 -7.99 6.51
C ILE A 182 -18.69 -7.60 5.99
N GLU A 183 -18.12 -8.42 5.13
CA GLU A 183 -16.84 -8.23 4.48
C GLU A 183 -16.81 -6.92 3.71
N SER A 184 -17.81 -6.67 2.85
CA SER A 184 -17.91 -5.42 2.10
C SER A 184 -18.14 -4.20 2.98
N MET A 185 -18.79 -4.35 4.14
CA MET A 185 -18.91 -3.28 5.12
C MET A 185 -17.60 -3.02 5.90
N ILE A 186 -16.79 -4.05 6.15
CA ILE A 186 -15.44 -3.90 6.73
C ILE A 186 -14.58 -3.05 5.79
N TYR A 187 -14.62 -3.33 4.49
CA TYR A 187 -13.75 -2.65 3.53
C TYR A 187 -14.03 -1.15 3.40
N LYS A 188 -15.29 -0.73 3.54
CA LYS A 188 -15.67 0.69 3.67
C LYS A 188 -14.96 1.39 4.82
N ALA A 189 -14.78 0.67 5.93
CA ALA A 189 -14.20 1.17 7.17
C ALA A 189 -12.71 0.84 7.32
N LEU A 190 -12.06 0.33 6.27
CA LEU A 190 -10.65 -0.03 6.31
C LEU A 190 -9.84 0.92 5.43
N PHE A 191 -10.26 1.11 4.18
CA PHE A 191 -9.40 1.68 3.15
C PHE A 191 -9.32 3.21 3.16
N GLY A 192 -8.25 3.73 2.57
CA GLY A 192 -8.00 5.14 2.29
C GLY A 192 -7.22 5.33 0.98
N ASP A 193 -7.27 6.55 0.46
CA ASP A 193 -6.68 6.96 -0.81
C ASP A 193 -5.36 7.70 -0.58
N SER A 194 -4.34 7.32 -1.35
CA SER A 194 -3.02 7.93 -1.24
C SER A 194 -2.11 7.59 -2.41
N ALA A 195 -0.99 8.30 -2.48
CA ALA A 195 0.17 7.89 -3.25
C ALA A 195 1.45 8.09 -2.42
N ALA A 196 2.49 7.33 -2.70
CA ALA A 196 3.81 7.57 -2.16
C ALA A 196 4.89 7.32 -3.21
N ALA A 197 6.00 8.04 -3.09
CA ALA A 197 7.16 7.84 -3.94
C ALA A 197 8.46 7.85 -3.15
N THR A 198 9.45 7.12 -3.65
CA THR A 198 10.83 7.09 -3.13
C THR A 198 11.82 6.89 -4.28
N ILE A 199 13.08 7.25 -4.04
CA ILE A 199 14.19 6.97 -4.94
C ILE A 199 14.99 5.77 -4.42
N VAL A 200 15.30 4.83 -5.30
CA VAL A 200 16.14 3.66 -5.04
C VAL A 200 17.43 3.72 -5.87
N THR A 201 18.57 3.56 -5.21
CA THR A 201 19.91 3.73 -5.81
C THR A 201 20.92 2.70 -5.30
N GLY A 202 22.06 2.56 -6.00
CA GLY A 202 23.18 1.72 -5.55
C GLY A 202 24.08 2.36 -4.48
N THR A 203 23.88 3.64 -4.20
CA THR A 203 24.56 4.42 -3.15
C THR A 203 23.51 5.22 -2.37
N PRO A 204 23.63 5.38 -1.06
CA PRO A 204 22.63 6.10 -0.26
C PRO A 204 22.57 7.58 -0.68
N LEU A 205 21.35 8.13 -0.77
CA LEU A 205 21.08 9.56 -0.98
C LEU A 205 20.81 10.30 0.35
N GLY A 206 20.84 9.57 1.47
CA GLY A 206 20.52 10.02 2.82
C GLY A 206 20.15 8.82 3.69
N PRO A 207 19.65 9.06 4.92
CA PRO A 207 19.18 7.99 5.77
C PRO A 207 18.07 7.18 5.10
N GLY A 208 17.98 5.89 5.39
CA GLY A 208 16.94 5.01 4.88
C GLY A 208 17.26 3.52 5.05
N ILE A 209 16.56 2.66 4.32
CA ILE A 209 16.84 1.22 4.35
C ILE A 209 17.75 0.81 3.20
N ALA A 210 18.67 -0.10 3.47
CA ALA A 210 19.45 -0.80 2.46
C ALA A 210 18.91 -2.23 2.32
N ILE A 211 18.34 -2.57 1.16
CA ILE A 211 17.78 -3.89 0.87
C ILE A 211 18.91 -4.89 0.63
N GLU A 212 18.90 -5.98 1.38
CA GLU A 212 19.91 -7.03 1.38
C GLU A 212 19.46 -8.29 0.65
N ASP A 213 18.18 -8.63 0.77
CA ASP A 213 17.56 -9.82 0.18
C ASP A 213 16.05 -9.64 0.13
N SER A 214 15.37 -10.44 -0.69
CA SER A 214 13.92 -10.39 -0.84
C SER A 214 13.28 -11.76 -1.05
N LEU A 215 12.03 -11.90 -0.62
CA LEU A 215 11.19 -13.07 -0.85
C LEU A 215 9.89 -12.65 -1.52
N GLU A 216 9.47 -13.40 -2.54
CA GLU A 216 8.11 -13.38 -3.05
C GLU A 216 7.56 -14.81 -2.99
N TYR A 217 6.38 -14.97 -2.40
CA TYR A 217 5.75 -16.28 -2.22
C TYR A 217 4.25 -16.19 -2.43
N VAL A 218 3.71 -17.12 -3.20
CA VAL A 218 2.27 -17.30 -3.39
C VAL A 218 1.86 -18.55 -2.62
N LEU A 219 0.92 -18.38 -1.70
CA LEU A 219 0.38 -19.50 -0.94
C LEU A 219 -0.41 -20.43 -1.86
N PRO A 220 -0.15 -21.75 -1.89
CA PRO A 220 -0.96 -22.69 -2.65
C PRO A 220 -2.44 -22.67 -2.24
N ASP A 221 -3.33 -22.99 -3.18
CA ASP A 221 -4.78 -23.17 -2.94
C ASP A 221 -5.46 -22.01 -2.22
N SER A 222 -5.07 -20.77 -2.54
CA SER A 222 -5.48 -19.58 -1.78
C SER A 222 -6.18 -18.49 -2.61
N LEU A 223 -6.57 -18.81 -3.85
CA LEU A 223 -7.31 -17.92 -4.75
C LEU A 223 -8.65 -17.43 -4.17
N ASP A 224 -9.23 -18.15 -3.21
CA ASP A 224 -10.49 -17.82 -2.54
C ASP A 224 -10.34 -16.93 -1.30
N ARG A 225 -9.13 -16.51 -0.95
CA ARG A 225 -8.89 -15.68 0.24
C ARG A 225 -9.21 -14.21 -0.02
N TYR A 226 -8.65 -13.64 -1.10
CA TYR A 226 -8.97 -12.29 -1.57
C TYR A 226 -9.21 -12.30 -3.07
N ARG A 227 -10.26 -11.61 -3.52
CA ARG A 227 -10.59 -11.48 -4.94
C ARG A 227 -10.98 -10.04 -5.26
N GLY A 228 -10.50 -9.53 -6.37
CA GLY A 228 -11.04 -8.34 -7.02
C GLY A 228 -12.05 -8.76 -8.08
N ARG A 229 -13.18 -8.05 -8.18
CA ARG A 229 -14.22 -8.36 -9.16
C ARG A 229 -14.83 -7.08 -9.73
N ILE A 230 -14.95 -7.03 -11.05
CA ILE A 230 -15.56 -5.90 -11.75
C ILE A 230 -17.03 -6.21 -12.01
N ALA A 231 -17.89 -5.23 -11.78
CA ALA A 231 -19.32 -5.27 -12.07
C ALA A 231 -19.79 -3.89 -12.60
N PRO A 232 -21.00 -3.77 -13.18
CA PRO A 232 -21.48 -2.50 -13.71
C PRO A 232 -21.50 -1.35 -12.69
N ASP A 233 -21.67 -1.68 -11.42
CA ASP A 233 -21.72 -0.76 -10.28
C ASP A 233 -20.35 -0.45 -9.65
N GLY A 234 -19.26 -1.00 -10.18
CA GLY A 234 -17.91 -0.67 -9.74
C GLY A 234 -16.99 -1.87 -9.54
N PHE A 235 -15.87 -1.60 -8.88
CA PHE A 235 -14.93 -2.63 -8.44
C PHE A 235 -15.31 -3.11 -7.04
N HIS A 236 -15.28 -4.42 -6.84
CA HIS A 236 -15.59 -5.07 -5.57
C HIS A 236 -14.35 -5.81 -5.08
N PHE A 237 -14.10 -5.72 -3.77
CA PHE A 237 -13.05 -6.46 -3.10
C PHE A 237 -13.71 -7.46 -2.16
N ASP A 238 -13.50 -8.75 -2.43
CA ASP A 238 -14.19 -9.86 -1.77
C ASP A 238 -13.19 -10.67 -0.94
N SER A 239 -13.64 -11.24 0.18
CA SER A 239 -12.89 -12.27 0.91
C SER A 239 -13.77 -13.38 1.45
N THR A 240 -13.13 -14.47 1.86
CA THR A 240 -13.75 -15.53 2.67
C THR A 240 -13.17 -15.54 4.07
N LYS A 241 -13.77 -16.30 4.99
CA LYS A 241 -13.24 -16.50 6.34
C LYS A 241 -11.79 -17.02 6.38
N LYS A 242 -11.33 -17.69 5.32
CA LYS A 242 -9.93 -18.14 5.18
C LYS A 242 -8.93 -16.99 5.10
N ALA A 243 -9.38 -15.79 4.70
CA ALA A 243 -8.53 -14.60 4.70
C ALA A 243 -8.05 -14.22 6.11
N LEU A 244 -8.80 -14.59 7.15
CA LEU A 244 -8.47 -14.24 8.53
C LEU A 244 -7.13 -14.85 8.96
N SER A 245 -6.87 -16.12 8.62
CA SER A 245 -5.62 -16.84 8.96
C SER A 245 -4.52 -16.68 7.91
N ALA A 246 -4.71 -15.82 6.90
CA ALA A 246 -3.90 -15.95 5.71
C ALA A 246 -2.46 -15.47 5.86
N ALA A 247 -2.24 -14.44 6.68
CA ALA A 247 -0.90 -14.06 7.09
C ALA A 247 -0.21 -15.18 7.89
N ASP A 248 -0.95 -15.81 8.82
CA ASP A 248 -0.43 -16.91 9.65
C ASP A 248 0.04 -18.09 8.79
N ASP A 249 -0.67 -18.41 7.72
CA ASP A 249 -0.34 -19.53 6.84
C ASP A 249 0.92 -19.29 5.99
N VAL A 250 1.31 -18.03 5.73
CA VAL A 250 2.54 -17.70 4.98
C VAL A 250 3.74 -17.42 5.87
N LEU A 251 3.51 -17.03 7.13
CA LEU A 251 4.56 -16.66 8.08
C LEU A 251 5.63 -17.75 8.25
N PRO A 252 5.31 -19.07 8.31
CA PRO A 252 6.33 -20.11 8.34
C PRO A 252 7.33 -20.03 7.19
N THR A 253 6.88 -19.74 5.96
CA THR A 253 7.76 -19.57 4.79
C THR A 253 8.63 -18.33 4.92
N VAL A 254 8.08 -17.23 5.44
CA VAL A 254 8.85 -15.99 5.70
C VAL A 254 9.92 -16.25 6.75
N LEU A 255 9.60 -16.97 7.83
CA LEU A 255 10.53 -17.30 8.91
C LEU A 255 11.62 -18.27 8.45
N ASP A 256 11.29 -19.26 7.62
CA ASP A 256 12.27 -20.18 7.03
C ASP A 256 13.28 -19.43 6.16
N TRP A 257 12.80 -18.52 5.29
CA TRP A 257 13.66 -17.67 4.48
C TRP A 257 14.54 -16.73 5.32
N LEU A 258 14.02 -16.16 6.42
CA LEU A 258 14.80 -15.34 7.35
C LEU A 258 15.87 -16.16 8.09
N GLY A 259 15.59 -17.43 8.40
CA GLY A 259 16.50 -18.33 9.11
C GLY A 259 17.02 -17.74 10.44
N PRO A 260 18.34 -17.58 10.62
CA PRO A 260 18.92 -17.03 11.84
C PRO A 260 18.81 -15.50 11.95
N TYR A 261 18.27 -14.81 10.93
CA TYR A 261 18.12 -13.37 10.96
C TYR A 261 17.20 -12.93 12.11
N ARG A 262 17.59 -11.86 12.80
CA ARG A 262 16.83 -11.26 13.89
C ARG A 262 16.65 -9.79 13.57
N ALA A 263 15.40 -9.37 13.46
CA ALA A 263 15.05 -7.99 13.16
C ALA A 263 15.04 -7.16 14.46
N ASP A 264 15.50 -5.93 14.37
CA ASP A 264 15.41 -4.91 15.40
C ASP A 264 14.19 -3.99 15.17
N PHE A 265 13.76 -3.85 13.90
CA PHE A 265 12.55 -3.11 13.51
C PHE A 265 11.80 -3.81 12.37
N ALA A 266 10.55 -3.42 12.14
CA ALA A 266 9.78 -3.91 11.00
C ALA A 266 8.92 -2.84 10.31
N VAL A 267 8.71 -3.07 9.02
CA VAL A 267 7.75 -2.34 8.18
C VAL A 267 6.68 -3.34 7.76
N VAL A 268 5.68 -3.54 8.61
CA VAL A 268 4.59 -4.48 8.34
C VAL A 268 3.45 -3.76 7.63
N HIS A 269 2.96 -4.30 6.51
CA HIS A 269 1.77 -3.77 5.84
C HIS A 269 0.58 -3.75 6.82
N PRO A 270 -0.01 -2.58 7.09
CA PRO A 270 -1.12 -2.41 8.02
C PRO A 270 -2.46 -2.85 7.42
N GLY A 271 -2.60 -4.16 7.18
CA GLY A 271 -3.83 -4.73 6.60
C GLY A 271 -4.99 -4.79 7.59
N SER A 272 -4.69 -5.07 8.86
CA SER A 272 -5.60 -5.08 10.01
C SER A 272 -4.79 -5.13 11.30
N PRO A 273 -5.37 -4.87 12.49
CA PRO A 273 -4.64 -4.97 13.75
C PRO A 273 -4.06 -6.36 13.96
N ARG A 274 -4.82 -7.41 13.58
CA ARG A 274 -4.41 -8.80 13.66
C ARG A 274 -3.19 -9.09 12.79
N ILE A 275 -3.20 -8.68 11.52
CA ILE A 275 -2.05 -8.88 10.61
C ILE A 275 -0.79 -8.24 11.19
N ILE A 276 -0.89 -7.02 11.72
CA ILE A 276 0.25 -6.31 12.29
C ILE A 276 0.81 -7.06 13.51
N GLN A 277 -0.07 -7.42 14.44
CA GLN A 277 0.29 -8.06 15.70
C GLN A 277 0.86 -9.46 15.49
N ASP A 278 0.20 -10.29 14.68
CA ASP A 278 0.60 -11.67 14.45
C ASP A 278 1.93 -11.73 13.68
N THR A 279 2.14 -10.82 12.71
CA THR A 279 3.42 -10.69 11.99
C THR A 279 4.55 -10.25 12.92
N ALA A 280 4.33 -9.21 13.73
CA ALA A 280 5.35 -8.72 14.67
C ALA A 280 5.72 -9.80 15.70
N ALA A 281 4.72 -10.48 16.27
CA ALA A 281 4.93 -11.55 17.23
C ALA A 281 5.73 -12.72 16.61
N ALA A 282 5.41 -13.12 15.37
CA ALA A 282 6.13 -14.17 14.66
C ALA A 282 7.59 -13.78 14.39
N LEU A 283 7.87 -12.51 14.13
CA LEU A 283 9.24 -11.98 13.97
C LEU A 283 9.99 -11.80 15.30
N GLY A 284 9.36 -12.10 16.45
CA GLY A 284 9.94 -11.89 17.77
C GLY A 284 10.01 -10.42 18.19
N LEU A 285 9.18 -9.57 17.58
CA LEU A 285 9.13 -8.13 17.80
C LEU A 285 7.99 -7.74 18.75
N ASP A 286 8.19 -6.65 19.49
CA ASP A 286 7.20 -6.13 20.43
C ASP A 286 6.27 -5.07 19.78
N ALA A 287 5.36 -4.53 20.58
CA ALA A 287 4.43 -3.49 20.13
C ALA A 287 5.15 -2.18 19.73
N HIS A 288 6.33 -1.91 20.28
CA HIS A 288 7.10 -0.72 19.90
C HIS A 288 7.66 -0.86 18.50
N ALA A 289 8.17 -2.03 18.13
CA ALA A 289 8.63 -2.31 16.76
C ALA A 289 7.48 -2.27 15.73
N ALA A 290 6.25 -2.59 16.12
CA ALA A 290 5.06 -2.53 15.26
C ALA A 290 4.35 -1.17 15.24
N ARG A 291 4.78 -0.20 16.07
CA ARG A 291 4.04 1.05 16.35
C ARG A 291 3.72 1.87 15.10
N HIS A 292 4.63 1.92 14.13
CA HIS A 292 4.42 2.69 12.91
C HIS A 292 3.34 2.06 12.01
N SER A 293 3.30 0.74 11.91
CA SER A 293 2.21 0.03 11.24
C SER A 293 0.87 0.25 11.93
N THR A 294 0.84 0.13 13.26
CA THR A 294 -0.39 0.39 14.04
C THR A 294 -0.86 1.83 13.91
N ALA A 295 0.05 2.80 13.98
CA ALA A 295 -0.28 4.21 13.84
C ALA A 295 -0.77 4.54 12.43
N THR A 296 -0.18 3.94 11.39
CA THR A 296 -0.65 4.09 10.01
C THR A 296 -2.08 3.58 9.84
N LEU A 297 -2.37 2.39 10.37
CA LEU A 297 -3.72 1.84 10.32
C LEU A 297 -4.73 2.75 11.02
N ALA A 298 -4.39 3.21 12.24
CA ALA A 298 -5.29 4.02 13.05
C ALA A 298 -5.59 5.37 12.41
N ALA A 299 -4.57 6.10 11.95
CA ALA A 299 -4.75 7.48 11.50
C ALA A 299 -5.08 7.61 10.01
N GLU A 300 -4.66 6.66 9.16
CA GLU A 300 -4.82 6.77 7.71
C GLU A 300 -5.57 5.59 7.07
N GLY A 301 -5.78 4.49 7.81
CA GLY A 301 -6.40 3.27 7.31
C GLY A 301 -5.44 2.39 6.51
N ASN A 302 -6.00 1.43 5.78
CA ASN A 302 -5.24 0.61 4.84
C ASN A 302 -5.13 1.35 3.50
N LEU A 303 -3.90 1.67 3.10
CA LEU A 303 -3.57 2.44 1.91
C LEU A 303 -3.17 1.54 0.73
N GLY A 304 -3.53 0.25 0.79
CA GLY A 304 -3.13 -0.73 -0.22
C GLY A 304 -1.61 -0.85 -0.30
N GLY A 305 -1.08 -0.91 -1.52
CA GLY A 305 0.35 -0.99 -1.78
C GLY A 305 1.15 0.23 -1.26
N VAL A 306 0.50 1.38 -1.05
CA VAL A 306 1.15 2.60 -0.53
C VAL A 306 1.56 2.44 0.94
N SER A 307 0.88 1.55 1.68
CA SER A 307 1.02 1.46 3.13
C SER A 307 2.45 1.13 3.60
N VAL A 308 3.21 0.31 2.87
CA VAL A 308 4.61 0.01 3.24
C VAL A 308 5.50 1.24 3.14
N PHE A 309 5.27 2.12 2.16
CA PHE A 309 6.00 3.38 2.03
C PHE A 309 5.63 4.33 3.16
N ARG A 310 4.35 4.41 3.54
CA ARG A 310 3.90 5.26 4.65
C ARG A 310 4.46 4.80 5.99
N VAL A 311 4.51 3.49 6.25
CA VAL A 311 5.13 2.95 7.46
C VAL A 311 6.63 3.24 7.45
N LEU A 312 7.32 3.03 6.32
CA LEU A 312 8.74 3.36 6.19
C LEU A 312 8.98 4.88 6.40
N GLU A 313 8.15 5.75 5.84
CA GLU A 313 8.21 7.20 6.07
C GLU A 313 8.10 7.55 7.56
N ARG A 314 7.17 6.93 8.31
CA ARG A 314 7.09 7.11 9.77
C ARG A 314 8.35 6.62 10.50
N THR A 315 8.99 5.56 10.00
CA THR A 315 10.27 5.07 10.53
C THR A 315 11.37 6.13 10.38
N HIS A 316 11.33 7.02 9.38
CA HIS A 316 12.29 8.14 9.30
C HIS A 316 12.06 9.21 10.37
N ASP A 317 10.86 9.33 10.94
CA ASP A 317 10.57 10.29 12.00
C ASP A 317 11.14 9.84 13.35
N GLU A 318 11.26 8.53 13.56
CA GLU A 318 11.90 7.90 14.72
C GLU A 318 12.87 6.81 14.24
N PRO A 319 14.02 7.19 13.67
CA PRO A 319 14.92 6.26 13.01
C PRO A 319 15.49 5.22 13.97
N PRO A 320 15.58 3.95 13.56
CA PRO A 320 16.37 2.93 14.24
C PRO A 320 17.84 3.33 14.36
N ALA A 321 18.60 2.60 15.20
CA ALA A 321 20.04 2.76 15.25
C ALA A 321 20.68 2.45 13.89
N ASP A 322 21.85 3.05 13.63
CA ASP A 322 22.61 2.74 12.42
C ASP A 322 22.94 1.24 12.35
N HIS A 323 22.78 0.65 11.16
CA HIS A 323 22.89 -0.78 10.90
C HIS A 323 21.91 -1.69 11.66
N ALA A 324 20.87 -1.14 12.31
CA ALA A 324 19.79 -1.94 12.86
C ALA A 324 19.15 -2.80 11.77
N ARG A 325 18.83 -4.05 12.09
CA ARG A 325 18.27 -5.03 11.17
C ARG A 325 16.77 -4.83 11.01
N GLY A 326 16.28 -4.90 9.79
CA GLY A 326 14.90 -4.62 9.44
C GLY A 326 14.27 -5.72 8.60
N VAL A 327 12.97 -5.91 8.78
CA VAL A 327 12.15 -6.71 7.85
C VAL A 327 10.95 -5.89 7.41
N ALA A 328 10.76 -5.76 6.09
CA ALA A 328 9.50 -5.26 5.54
C ALA A 328 8.67 -6.45 5.04
N VAL A 329 7.37 -6.50 5.35
CA VAL A 329 6.48 -7.58 4.89
C VAL A 329 5.15 -7.01 4.43
N ALA A 330 4.71 -7.42 3.24
CA ALA A 330 3.40 -7.10 2.71
C ALA A 330 2.65 -8.36 2.27
N TYR A 331 1.33 -8.25 2.24
CA TYR A 331 0.40 -9.31 1.87
C TYR A 331 -0.61 -8.78 0.86
N GLY A 332 -1.05 -9.60 -0.10
CA GLY A 332 -2.02 -9.19 -1.11
C GLY A 332 -2.80 -10.38 -1.69
N PRO A 333 -3.71 -10.13 -2.65
CA PRO A 333 -4.42 -11.18 -3.37
C PRO A 333 -3.49 -12.21 -4.01
N GLY A 334 -3.92 -13.47 -4.02
CA GLY A 334 -3.08 -14.61 -4.38
C GLY A 334 -3.41 -15.83 -3.54
N PHE A 335 -3.35 -15.81 -2.20
CA PHE A 335 -2.74 -14.87 -1.26
C PHE A 335 -1.21 -14.84 -1.45
N THR A 336 -0.67 -13.65 -1.68
CA THR A 336 0.74 -13.42 -1.99
C THR A 336 1.41 -12.69 -0.84
N THR A 337 2.66 -13.04 -0.53
CA THR A 337 3.53 -12.24 0.35
C THR A 337 4.78 -11.77 -0.40
N ALA A 338 5.19 -10.54 -0.10
CA ALA A 338 6.46 -9.98 -0.53
C ALA A 338 7.17 -9.45 0.72
N ALA A 339 8.42 -9.86 0.91
CA ALA A 339 9.22 -9.49 2.07
C ALA A 339 10.61 -9.02 1.66
N LEU A 340 11.18 -8.10 2.45
CA LEU A 340 12.52 -7.56 2.30
C LEU A 340 13.29 -7.76 3.60
N ARG A 341 14.54 -8.17 3.48
CA ARG A 341 15.54 -8.09 4.53
C ARG A 341 16.32 -6.82 4.27
N CYS A 342 16.46 -5.97 5.27
CA CYS A 342 17.17 -4.71 5.12
C CYS A 342 17.93 -4.34 6.39
N HIS A 343 18.78 -3.33 6.30
CA HIS A 343 19.25 -2.63 7.50
C HIS A 343 19.01 -1.14 7.36
N TRP A 344 18.94 -0.46 8.51
CA TRP A 344 18.94 1.00 8.53
C TRP A 344 20.34 1.53 8.21
N GLN A 345 20.42 2.49 7.31
CA GLN A 345 21.62 3.23 6.97
C GLN A 345 21.34 4.70 7.32
N SER A 346 22.14 5.28 8.21
CA SER A 346 22.06 6.70 8.58
C SER A 346 22.81 7.60 7.60
#